data_AF-A0A7Z0ISS5-F1
#
_entry.id   AF-A0A7Z0ISS5-F1
#
_cell.length_a   1.000
_cell.length_b   1.000
_cell.length_c   1.000
_cell.angle_alpha   90.00
_cell.angle_beta   90.00
_cell.angle_gamma   90.00
#
_symmetry.space_group_name_H-M   'P 1'
#
loop_
_entity.id
_entity.type
_entity.pdbx_description
1 polymer ?
#
loop_
_entity_poly.entity_id
_entity_poly.type
_entity_poly.pdbx_seq_one_letter_code
_entity_poly.pdbx_strand_id
1 'polypeptide(L)'
;MTAVLLAVLIAAGLWWSYFGYLRGGAERRLRGTTDRERSRLARDSYSYLHLPLVAGVVFFALGVHEAVAAPGEPLPLLPAVALAGGVAMFYIGDVAYRWRDHHQLATGRLVVAVGAASLIPVAVVAPALAALAGLTLVCLLHTSWELWHHPAIGPADDS
;
A
#
# COMPACT_ATOMS: atom_id res chain seq x y z
N MET A 1 16.17 -3.20 17.09
CA MET A 1 14.88 -3.93 17.21
C MET A 1 13.69 -3.08 16.79
N THR A 2 13.53 -1.84 17.27
CA THR A 2 12.37 -0.98 16.95
C THR A 2 12.18 -0.75 15.44
N ALA A 3 13.24 -0.43 14.69
CA ALA A 3 13.17 -0.23 13.24
C ALA A 3 12.64 -1.48 12.50
N VAL A 4 13.05 -2.67 12.94
CA VAL A 4 12.59 -3.95 12.36
C VAL A 4 11.10 -4.19 12.66
N LEU A 5 10.65 -3.91 13.89
CA LEU A 5 9.23 -4.03 14.25
C LEU A 5 8.37 -3.09 13.40
N LEU A 6 8.78 -1.84 13.20
CA LEU A 6 8.09 -0.87 12.36
C LEU A 6 8.04 -1.32 10.89
N ALA A 7 9.15 -1.83 10.36
CA ALA A 7 9.22 -2.35 9.01
C ALA A 7 8.27 -3.56 8.81
N VAL A 8 8.23 -4.48 9.77
CA VAL A 8 7.32 -5.64 9.75
C VAL A 8 5.86 -5.18 9.82
N LEU A 9 5.53 -4.20 10.65
CA LEU A 9 4.17 -3.64 10.72
C LEU A 9 3.75 -3.00 9.40
N ILE A 10 4.64 -2.25 8.74
CA ILE A 10 4.38 -1.67 7.42
C ILE A 10 4.17 -2.78 6.39
N ALA A 11 5.03 -3.80 6.37
CA ALA A 11 4.90 -4.94 5.47
C ALA A 11 3.57 -5.69 5.69
N ALA A 12 3.16 -5.90 6.94
CA ALA A 12 1.88 -6.51 7.28
C ALA A 12 0.68 -5.64 6.85
N GLY A 13 0.77 -4.31 6.99
CA GLY A 13 -0.25 -3.38 6.54
C GLY A 13 -0.38 -3.34 5.01
N LEU A 14 0.75 -3.29 4.29
CA LEU A 14 0.79 -3.40 2.83
C LEU A 14 0.17 -4.73 2.37
N TRP A 15 0.57 -5.83 3.01
CA TRP A 15 0.01 -7.16 2.77
C TRP A 15 -1.50 -7.19 2.99
N TRP A 16 -1.97 -6.63 4.10
CA TRP A 16 -3.40 -6.57 4.41
C TRP A 16 -4.17 -5.71 3.41
N SER A 17 -3.64 -4.57 3.01
CA SER A 17 -4.29 -3.68 2.04
C SER A 17 -4.37 -4.33 0.64
N TYR A 18 -3.42 -5.21 0.30
CA TYR A 18 -3.46 -6.03 -0.92
C TYR A 18 -4.43 -7.23 -0.82
N PHE A 19 -4.30 -8.08 0.20
CA PHE A 19 -5.09 -9.30 0.35
C PHE A 19 -6.49 -9.10 0.95
N GLY A 20 -6.68 -8.09 1.78
CA GLY A 20 -7.98 -7.71 2.33
C GLY A 20 -8.97 -7.33 1.23
N TYR A 21 -8.49 -6.63 0.20
CA TYR A 21 -9.26 -6.33 -1.00
C TYR A 21 -9.63 -7.60 -1.79
N LEU A 22 -8.68 -8.53 -1.96
CA LEU A 22 -8.92 -9.81 -2.64
C LEU A 22 -9.96 -10.65 -1.91
N ARG A 23 -9.94 -10.70 -0.57
CA ARG A 23 -10.92 -11.45 0.23
C ARG A 23 -12.32 -10.84 0.20
N GLY A 24 -12.46 -9.53 0.12
CA GLY A 24 -13.77 -8.86 0.10
C GLY A 24 -14.36 -8.65 -1.30
N GLY A 25 -13.55 -8.35 -2.31
CA GLY A 25 -14.01 -7.95 -3.64
C GLY A 25 -14.02 -9.08 -4.67
N ALA A 26 -13.03 -9.97 -4.63
CA ALA A 26 -12.85 -10.99 -5.67
C ALA A 26 -13.96 -12.05 -5.65
N GLU A 27 -14.42 -12.45 -4.46
CA GLU A 27 -15.43 -13.49 -4.31
C GLU A 27 -16.81 -13.07 -4.85
N ARG A 28 -17.18 -11.79 -4.66
CA ARG A 28 -18.41 -11.20 -5.22
C ARG A 28 -18.35 -10.99 -6.73
N ARG A 29 -17.21 -10.55 -7.26
CA ARG A 29 -16.99 -10.38 -8.72
C ARG A 29 -16.92 -11.72 -9.46
N LEU A 30 -16.28 -12.74 -8.88
CA LEU A 30 -16.19 -14.07 -9.48
C LEU A 30 -17.56 -14.74 -9.64
N ARG A 31 -18.50 -14.45 -8.73
CA ARG A 31 -19.89 -14.96 -8.80
C ARG A 31 -20.77 -14.26 -9.84
N GLY A 32 -20.41 -13.04 -10.26
CA GLY A 32 -21.23 -12.22 -11.17
C GLY A 32 -20.71 -12.07 -12.61
N THR A 33 -19.56 -12.68 -12.96
CA THR A 33 -18.83 -12.36 -14.20
C THR A 33 -18.64 -13.57 -15.12
N THR A 34 -18.91 -13.37 -16.42
CA THR A 34 -18.80 -14.34 -17.53
C THR A 34 -17.35 -14.79 -17.80
N ASP A 35 -17.14 -16.01 -18.31
CA ASP A 35 -15.81 -16.67 -18.44
C ASP A 35 -14.72 -15.84 -19.16
N ARG A 36 -15.09 -15.03 -20.16
CA ARG A 36 -14.14 -14.17 -20.90
C ARG A 36 -13.65 -12.97 -20.09
N GLU A 37 -14.50 -12.39 -19.27
CA GLU A 37 -14.16 -11.26 -18.40
C GLU A 37 -13.35 -11.73 -17.19
N ARG A 38 -13.61 -12.95 -16.69
CA ARG A 38 -12.79 -13.61 -15.66
C ARG A 38 -11.33 -13.79 -16.12
N SER A 39 -11.13 -14.19 -17.38
CA SER A 39 -9.81 -14.32 -18.00
C SER A 39 -9.05 -12.99 -18.10
N ARG A 40 -9.74 -11.91 -18.49
CA ARG A 40 -9.15 -10.56 -18.54
C ARG A 40 -8.81 -10.03 -17.15
N LEU A 41 -9.72 -10.20 -16.18
CA LEU A 41 -9.51 -9.77 -14.81
C LEU A 41 -8.33 -10.48 -14.15
N ALA A 42 -8.17 -11.78 -14.40
CA ALA A 42 -7.02 -12.56 -13.93
C ALA A 42 -5.71 -12.10 -14.57
N ARG A 43 -5.72 -11.79 -15.88
CA ARG A 43 -4.53 -11.37 -16.63
C ARG A 43 -4.05 -9.97 -16.24
N ASP A 44 -4.98 -9.02 -16.07
CA ASP A 44 -4.65 -7.65 -15.66
C ASP A 44 -4.15 -7.61 -14.22
N SER A 45 -4.77 -8.41 -13.32
CA SER A 45 -4.34 -8.53 -11.92
C SER A 45 -2.94 -9.15 -11.78
N TYR A 46 -2.67 -10.27 -12.47
CA TYR A 46 -1.40 -11.00 -12.29
C TYR A 46 -0.24 -10.48 -13.13
N SER A 47 -0.48 -10.02 -14.36
CA SER A 47 0.62 -9.72 -15.29
C SER A 47 1.01 -8.24 -15.35
N TYR A 48 0.05 -7.31 -15.25
CA TYR A 48 0.35 -5.88 -15.43
C TYR A 48 0.43 -5.11 -14.12
N LEU A 49 -0.38 -5.47 -13.11
CA LEU A 49 -0.47 -4.67 -11.89
C LEU A 49 0.19 -5.28 -10.66
N HIS A 50 0.57 -6.55 -10.70
CA HIS A 50 1.43 -7.13 -9.68
C HIS A 50 2.86 -6.56 -9.74
N LEU A 51 3.33 -6.17 -10.94
CA LEU A 51 4.69 -5.66 -11.13
C LEU A 51 4.98 -4.34 -10.39
N PRO A 52 4.13 -3.28 -10.47
CA PRO A 52 4.32 -2.06 -9.68
C PRO A 52 4.27 -2.30 -8.17
N LEU A 53 3.37 -3.17 -7.71
CA LEU A 53 3.22 -3.51 -6.29
C LEU A 53 4.48 -4.21 -5.76
N VAL A 54 4.96 -5.23 -6.48
CA VAL A 54 6.20 -5.95 -6.14
C VAL A 54 7.39 -4.99 -6.17
N ALA A 55 7.49 -4.15 -7.20
CA ALA A 55 8.56 -3.16 -7.28
C ALA A 55 8.51 -2.17 -6.11
N GLY A 56 7.32 -1.72 -5.70
CA GLY A 56 7.15 -0.84 -4.52
C GLY A 56 7.61 -1.50 -3.22
N VAL A 57 7.27 -2.77 -3.00
CA VAL A 57 7.74 -3.55 -1.83
C VAL A 57 9.26 -3.75 -1.87
N VAL A 58 9.85 -4.00 -3.04
CA VAL A 58 11.30 -4.15 -3.21
C VAL A 58 12.02 -2.84 -2.90
N PHE A 59 11.53 -1.69 -3.40
CA PHE A 59 12.10 -0.37 -3.07
C PHE A 59 11.97 -0.05 -1.58
N PHE A 60 10.83 -0.38 -0.98
CA PHE A 60 10.65 -0.24 0.47
C PHE A 60 11.68 -1.07 1.24
N ALA A 61 11.89 -2.34 0.86
CA ALA A 61 12.86 -3.22 1.50
C ALA A 61 14.29 -2.69 1.39
N LEU A 62 14.66 -2.10 0.24
CA LEU A 62 15.96 -1.43 0.05
C LEU A 62 16.13 -0.26 1.04
N GLY A 63 15.11 0.57 1.21
CA GLY A 63 15.14 1.66 2.18
C GLY A 63 15.21 1.17 3.63
N VAL A 64 14.49 0.09 3.96
CA VAL A 64 14.51 -0.53 5.29
C VAL A 64 15.88 -1.11 5.63
N HIS A 65 16.58 -1.71 4.66
CA HIS A 65 17.93 -2.25 4.88
C HIS A 65 18.87 -1.19 5.46
N GLU A 66 18.91 -0.02 4.82
CA GLU A 66 19.71 1.13 5.26
C GLU A 66 19.19 1.72 6.58
N ALA A 67 17.86 1.83 6.73
CA ALA A 67 17.25 2.33 7.96
C ALA A 67 17.53 1.44 9.18
N VAL A 68 17.67 0.13 9.00
CA VAL A 68 17.98 -0.82 10.06
C VAL A 68 19.48 -0.85 10.35
N ALA A 69 20.33 -0.60 9.36
CA ALA A 69 21.78 -0.50 9.52
C ALA A 69 22.17 0.70 10.40
N ALA A 70 21.54 1.85 10.21
CA ALA A 70 21.81 3.07 10.98
C ALA A 70 20.52 3.80 11.45
N PRO A 71 19.76 3.23 12.40
CA PRO A 71 18.42 3.73 12.76
C PRO A 71 18.40 5.11 13.44
N GLY A 72 19.52 5.51 14.05
CA GLY A 72 19.68 6.79 14.72
C GLY A 72 20.17 7.92 13.82
N GLU A 73 20.59 7.61 12.59
CA GLU A 73 21.12 8.59 11.65
C GLU A 73 20.10 8.92 10.56
N PRO A 74 20.19 10.12 9.95
CA PRO A 74 19.41 10.44 8.76
C PRO A 74 19.76 9.51 7.60
N LEU A 75 18.77 9.13 6.80
CA LEU A 75 19.05 8.35 5.62
C LEU A 75 19.67 9.21 4.52
N PRO A 76 20.63 8.66 3.75
CA PRO A 76 21.01 9.29 2.49
C PRO A 76 19.79 9.41 1.56
N LEU A 77 19.83 10.40 0.67
CA LEU A 77 18.71 10.74 -0.22
C LEU A 77 18.18 9.52 -1.00
N LEU A 78 19.08 8.66 -1.49
CA LEU A 78 18.72 7.52 -2.31
C LEU A 78 17.86 6.49 -1.55
N PRO A 79 18.28 5.95 -0.38
CA PRO A 79 17.42 5.06 0.40
C PRO A 79 16.23 5.76 1.05
N ALA A 80 16.28 7.06 1.33
CA ALA A 80 15.11 7.84 1.75
C ALA A 80 14.02 7.85 0.67
N VAL A 81 14.40 8.11 -0.59
CA VAL A 81 13.51 8.04 -1.75
C VAL A 81 13.05 6.60 -1.99
N ALA A 82 13.91 5.59 -1.84
CA ALA A 82 13.52 4.19 -1.99
C ALA A 82 12.48 3.76 -0.93
N LEU A 83 12.68 4.15 0.34
CA LEU A 83 11.79 3.83 1.44
C LEU A 83 10.39 4.42 1.23
N ALA A 84 10.32 5.76 1.11
CA ALA A 84 9.06 6.48 1.01
C ALA A 84 8.43 6.37 -0.38
N GLY A 85 9.26 6.40 -1.42
CA GLY A 85 8.85 6.21 -2.81
C GLY A 85 8.36 4.79 -3.08
N GLY A 86 8.93 3.76 -2.44
CA GLY A 86 8.44 2.38 -2.54
C GLY A 86 7.02 2.21 -2.01
N VAL A 87 6.72 2.81 -0.85
CA VAL A 87 5.37 2.84 -0.28
C VAL A 87 4.41 3.66 -1.15
N ALA A 88 4.83 4.84 -1.60
CA ALA A 88 4.02 5.67 -2.49
C ALA A 88 3.71 4.93 -3.81
N MET A 89 4.71 4.25 -4.39
CA MET A 89 4.56 3.49 -5.64
C MET A 89 3.62 2.30 -5.48
N PHE A 90 3.64 1.63 -4.32
CA PHE A 90 2.68 0.59 -3.99
C PHE A 90 1.23 1.11 -4.02
N TYR A 91 0.96 2.23 -3.32
CA TYR A 91 -0.39 2.82 -3.30
C TYR A 91 -0.81 3.42 -4.64
N ILE A 92 0.12 3.99 -5.42
CA ILE A 92 -0.17 4.47 -6.78
C ILE A 92 -0.54 3.30 -7.69
N GLY A 93 0.21 2.19 -7.63
CA GLY A 93 -0.09 0.98 -8.41
C GLY A 93 -1.48 0.42 -8.06
N ASP A 94 -1.87 0.50 -6.79
CA ASP A 94 -3.19 0.12 -6.36
C ASP A 94 -4.30 1.10 -6.82
N VAL A 95 -4.08 2.42 -6.80
CA VAL A 95 -5.05 3.37 -7.36
C VAL A 95 -5.22 3.17 -8.86
N ALA A 96 -4.12 2.91 -9.58
CA ALA A 96 -4.15 2.57 -10.99
C ALA A 96 -4.93 1.28 -11.27
N TYR A 97 -4.91 0.30 -10.34
CA TYR A 97 -5.77 -0.88 -10.37
C TYR A 97 -7.24 -0.50 -10.42
N ARG A 98 -7.69 0.26 -9.43
CA ARG A 98 -9.11 0.59 -9.28
C ARG A 98 -9.62 1.51 -10.37
N TRP A 99 -8.77 2.42 -10.83
CA TRP A 99 -9.12 3.28 -11.95
C TRP A 99 -9.28 2.48 -13.25
N ARG A 100 -8.37 1.55 -13.55
CA ARG A 100 -8.46 0.74 -14.77
C ARG A 100 -9.63 -0.26 -14.73
N ASP A 101 -9.89 -0.86 -13.57
CA ASP A 101 -10.88 -1.93 -13.41
C ASP A 101 -12.31 -1.41 -13.19
N HIS A 102 -12.46 -0.23 -12.57
CA HIS A 102 -13.77 0.31 -12.16
C HIS A 102 -13.98 1.79 -12.52
N HIS A 103 -12.99 2.49 -13.09
CA HIS A 103 -13.01 3.96 -13.28
C HIS A 103 -13.25 4.71 -11.95
N GLN A 104 -12.97 4.07 -10.82
CA GLN A 104 -13.12 4.66 -9.49
C GLN A 104 -11.78 5.15 -8.97
N LEU A 105 -11.72 6.45 -8.69
CA LEU A 105 -10.58 7.06 -8.03
C LEU A 105 -10.68 6.78 -6.53
N ALA A 106 -9.80 5.94 -6.00
CA ALA A 106 -9.69 5.70 -4.57
C ALA A 106 -8.93 6.87 -3.90
N THR A 107 -9.60 8.01 -3.74
CA THR A 107 -9.02 9.26 -3.25
C THR A 107 -8.30 9.09 -1.91
N GLY A 108 -8.83 8.23 -1.02
CA GLY A 108 -8.20 7.91 0.26
C GLY A 108 -6.81 7.27 0.14
N ARG A 109 -6.58 6.44 -0.88
CA ARG A 109 -5.27 5.79 -1.14
C ARG A 109 -4.29 6.74 -1.82
N LEU A 110 -4.79 7.66 -2.64
CA LEU A 110 -4.00 8.77 -3.18
C LEU A 110 -3.48 9.68 -2.07
N VAL A 111 -4.31 10.01 -1.08
CA VAL A 111 -3.88 10.78 0.11
C VAL A 111 -2.77 10.05 0.86
N VAL A 112 -2.86 8.73 1.00
CA VAL A 112 -1.81 7.92 1.65
C VAL A 112 -0.52 7.89 0.84
N ALA A 113 -0.60 7.78 -0.49
CA ALA A 113 0.57 7.85 -1.37
C ALA A 113 1.28 9.21 -1.26
N VAL A 114 0.51 10.31 -1.26
CA VAL A 114 1.03 11.67 -1.08
C VAL A 114 1.61 11.84 0.34
N GLY A 115 0.94 11.31 1.36
CA GLY A 115 1.45 11.31 2.74
C GLY A 115 2.78 10.57 2.85
N ALA A 116 2.91 9.39 2.24
CA ALA A 116 4.16 8.65 2.19
C ALA A 116 5.26 9.43 1.44
N ALA A 117 4.96 10.01 0.28
CA ALA A 117 5.91 10.83 -0.47
C ALA A 117 6.36 12.09 0.29
N SER A 118 5.46 12.69 1.08
CA SER A 118 5.77 13.86 1.91
C SER A 118 6.76 13.58 3.04
N LEU A 119 6.98 12.31 3.39
CA LEU A 119 7.97 11.87 4.38
C LEU A 119 9.39 11.77 3.82
N ILE A 120 9.60 11.90 2.50
CA ILE A 120 10.94 11.93 1.89
C ILE A 120 11.86 13.00 2.53
N PRO A 121 11.49 14.29 2.62
CA PRO A 121 12.34 15.29 3.26
C PRO A 121 12.60 14.99 4.74
N VAL A 122 11.63 14.38 5.44
CA VAL A 122 11.79 13.98 6.84
C VAL A 122 12.83 12.87 6.97
N ALA A 123 12.85 11.90 6.06
CA ALA A 123 13.81 10.80 6.06
C ALA A 123 15.27 11.24 5.80
N VAL A 124 15.47 12.39 5.15
CA VAL A 124 16.79 12.94 4.83
C VAL A 124 17.35 13.82 5.95
N VAL A 125 16.48 14.39 6.80
CA VAL A 125 16.88 15.37 7.83
C VAL A 125 16.74 14.81 9.24
N ALA A 126 15.77 13.91 9.48
CA ALA A 126 15.51 13.30 10.76
C ALA A 126 16.06 11.86 10.82
N PRO A 127 16.20 11.27 12.03
CA PRO A 127 16.61 9.88 12.18
C PRO A 127 15.72 8.92 11.38
N ALA A 128 16.30 7.88 10.81
CA ALA A 128 15.58 6.84 10.07
C ALA A 128 14.36 6.27 10.83
N LEU A 129 14.46 6.16 12.16
CA LEU A 129 13.36 5.78 13.03
C LEU A 129 12.13 6.70 12.94
N ALA A 130 12.32 8.02 12.78
CA ALA A 130 11.23 8.98 12.67
C ALA A 130 10.46 8.80 11.35
N ALA A 131 11.18 8.58 10.25
CA ALA A 131 10.58 8.29 8.96
C ALA A 131 9.82 6.95 8.96
N LEU A 132 10.41 5.90 9.55
CA LEU A 132 9.74 4.61 9.73
C LEU A 132 8.48 4.73 10.60
N ALA A 133 8.56 5.45 11.73
CA ALA A 133 7.41 5.66 12.60
C ALA A 133 6.30 6.44 11.89
N GLY A 134 6.65 7.48 11.12
CA GLY A 134 5.71 8.23 10.30
C GLY A 134 5.01 7.34 9.25
N LEU A 135 5.77 6.53 8.52
CA LEU A 135 5.22 5.58 7.54
C LEU A 135 4.33 4.53 8.20
N THR A 136 4.73 3.99 9.36
CA THR A 136 3.91 3.03 10.11
C THR A 136 2.60 3.69 10.56
N LEU A 137 2.64 4.92 11.06
CA LEU A 137 1.43 5.65 11.48
C LEU A 137 0.48 5.87 10.30
N VAL A 138 1.00 6.32 9.16
CA VAL A 138 0.20 6.52 7.93
C VAL A 138 -0.44 5.20 7.47
N CYS A 139 0.32 4.10 7.43
CA CYS A 139 -0.20 2.78 7.05
C CYS A 139 -1.24 2.25 8.05
N LEU A 140 -1.01 2.42 9.36
CA LEU A 140 -1.94 1.99 10.39
C LEU A 140 -3.22 2.81 10.38
N LEU A 141 -3.12 4.14 10.23
CA LEU A 141 -4.29 5.01 10.10
C LEU A 141 -5.10 4.66 8.86
N HIS A 142 -4.46 4.36 7.74
CA HIS A 142 -5.17 3.92 6.55
C HIS A 142 -5.86 2.57 6.76
N THR A 143 -5.15 1.59 7.32
CA THR A 143 -5.68 0.24 7.55
C THR A 143 -6.81 0.27 8.58
N SER A 144 -6.66 1.04 9.66
CA SER A 144 -7.69 1.19 10.69
C SER A 144 -8.88 1.97 10.16
N TRP A 145 -8.66 3.01 9.34
CA TRP A 145 -9.73 3.71 8.65
C TRP A 145 -10.50 2.77 7.73
N GLU A 146 -9.81 1.92 6.96
CA GLU A 146 -10.42 0.93 6.07
C GLU A 146 -11.18 -0.16 6.85
N LEU A 147 -10.70 -0.53 8.04
CA LEU A 147 -11.39 -1.45 8.97
C LEU A 147 -12.62 -0.81 9.62
N TRP A 148 -12.56 0.49 9.93
CA TRP A 148 -13.66 1.21 10.59
C TRP A 148 -14.73 1.64 9.58
N HIS A 149 -14.32 2.01 8.37
CA HIS A 149 -15.19 2.42 7.27
C HIS A 149 -15.62 1.25 6.40
N HIS A 150 -15.68 0.02 6.91
CA HIS A 150 -16.34 -1.08 6.20
C HIS A 150 -17.71 -0.59 5.71
N PRO A 151 -17.92 -0.35 4.40
CA PRO A 151 -19.26 -0.23 3.88
C PRO A 151 -19.86 -1.61 4.11
N ALA A 152 -21.04 -1.68 4.71
CA ALA A 152 -21.81 -2.91 4.74
C ALA A 152 -21.96 -3.38 3.29
N ILE A 153 -21.32 -4.49 2.91
CA ILE A 153 -21.56 -5.12 1.62
C ILE A 153 -22.48 -6.30 1.91
N GLY A 154 -23.74 -5.97 2.14
CA GLY A 154 -24.92 -6.83 2.31
C GLY A 154 -26.14 -6.03 1.82
N PRO A 155 -27.17 -6.67 1.25
CA PRO A 155 -28.24 -5.95 0.56
C PRO A 155 -28.90 -4.96 1.50
N ALA A 156 -29.27 -3.78 0.97
CA ALA A 156 -30.34 -3.01 1.59
C ALA A 156 -31.56 -3.92 1.60
N ASP A 157 -31.96 -4.30 2.80
CA ASP A 157 -33.22 -4.90 3.15
C ASP A 157 -34.34 -3.91 2.80
N ASP A 158 -34.66 -3.87 1.51
CA ASP A 158 -35.86 -3.22 1.00
C ASP A 158 -37.02 -4.24 1.06
N SER A 159 -37.77 -4.13 2.16
CA SER A 159 -39.22 -4.37 2.34
C SER A 159 -39.84 -5.72 1.93
#